data_AF-A0A6P1MBY0-F1
#
_entry.id   AF-A0A6P1MBY0-F1
#
_cell.length_a   1.000
_cell.length_b   1.000
_cell.length_c   1.000
_cell.angle_alpha   90.00
_cell.angle_beta   90.00
_cell.angle_gamma   90.00
#
_symmetry.space_group_name_H-M   'P 1'
#
loop_
_entity.id
_entity.type
_entity.pdbx_description
1 polymer ?
#
loop_
_entity_poly.entity_id
_entity_poly.type
_entity_poly.pdbx_seq_one_letter_code
_entity_poly.pdbx_strand_id
1 'polypeptide(L)'
;MSSEIYFEAKKETMAEVESEGGDTLTISQKENIKQKLEELKKIHEQTDYSGMADVEKYRLISKRYDKGFPCMDGKLKTNYDTYKPVAEQAIAEWEDAIPGYLTSRKYSGANYSEFLKKVRRYEGLSNTELIKKTEERYSKNGALTEKVQIMKELWGLGAIDGETYGIFTGSLGYLEAKEYRKAFNVFNIDTQSDNFKNWIKTGGMENLKVDWEELKNNLFQNIDVKIYGDKKQKN
;
A
#
# COMPACT_ATOMS: atom_id res chain seq x y z
N MET A 1 -52.31 17.01 11.36
CA MET A 1 -51.19 16.71 12.27
C MET A 1 -50.00 16.31 11.40
N SER A 2 -49.09 17.24 11.10
CA SER A 2 -47.84 16.98 10.38
C SER A 2 -46.74 16.70 11.40
N SER A 3 -46.14 15.50 11.37
CA SER A 3 -44.95 15.22 12.17
C SER A 3 -43.71 15.61 11.38
N GLU A 4 -43.06 16.71 11.78
CA GLU A 4 -41.71 17.04 11.33
C GLU A 4 -40.72 16.05 11.95
N ILE A 5 -40.01 15.29 11.12
CA ILE A 5 -38.89 14.45 11.55
C ILE A 5 -37.66 15.35 11.55
N TYR A 6 -37.24 15.78 12.74
CA TYR A 6 -35.94 16.41 12.94
C TYR A 6 -34.84 15.35 12.82
N PHE A 7 -34.01 15.46 11.78
CA PHE A 7 -32.74 14.75 11.72
C PHE A 7 -31.70 15.56 12.49
N GLU A 8 -31.39 15.13 13.72
CA GLU A 8 -30.19 15.59 14.42
C GLU A 8 -28.95 15.05 13.70
N ALA A 9 -28.16 15.95 13.10
CA ALA A 9 -26.85 15.61 12.58
C ALA A 9 -25.96 15.14 13.75
N LYS A 10 -25.62 13.84 13.76
CA LYS A 10 -24.66 13.29 14.72
C LYS A 10 -23.35 14.05 14.60
N LYS A 11 -22.96 14.66 15.72
CA LYS A 11 -21.72 15.41 15.93
C LYS A 11 -20.53 14.66 15.35
N GLU A 12 -19.81 15.35 14.47
CA GLU A 12 -18.70 14.83 13.67
C GLU A 12 -17.56 14.35 14.58
N THR A 13 -17.18 13.08 14.45
CA THR A 13 -15.96 12.57 15.10
C THR A 13 -14.75 12.92 14.24
N MET A 14 -14.19 14.11 14.47
CA MET A 14 -12.84 14.47 14.03
C MET A 14 -11.84 13.72 14.90
N ALA A 15 -11.08 12.80 14.31
CA ALA A 15 -9.96 12.15 14.99
C ALA A 15 -8.73 13.07 14.89
N GLU A 16 -8.62 14.02 15.81
CA GLU A 16 -7.36 14.71 16.06
C GLU A 16 -6.40 13.76 16.77
N VAL A 17 -5.25 13.52 16.14
CA VAL A 17 -4.11 12.86 16.80
C VAL A 17 -2.90 13.69 16.46
N GLU A 18 -2.37 14.37 17.49
CA GLU A 18 -1.12 15.10 17.43
C GLU A 18 0.00 14.16 16.97
N SER A 19 0.74 14.59 15.95
CA SER A 19 2.00 13.97 15.60
C SER A 19 3.10 14.57 16.47
N GLU A 20 4.06 13.77 16.97
CA GLU A 20 5.18 14.20 17.84
C GLU A 20 6.07 15.35 17.29
N GLY A 21 5.73 15.94 16.14
CA GLY A 21 6.39 17.11 15.54
C GLY A 21 5.51 18.36 15.40
N GLY A 22 4.33 18.44 16.03
CA GLY A 22 3.47 19.62 15.97
C GLY A 22 2.59 19.73 14.71
N ASP A 23 2.65 18.73 13.81
CA ASP A 23 1.75 18.64 12.66
C ASP A 23 0.35 18.14 13.09
N THR A 24 -0.63 19.04 13.16
CA THR A 24 -2.04 18.65 13.20
C THR A 24 -2.51 18.30 11.79
N LEU A 25 -2.29 17.04 11.37
CA LEU A 25 -2.89 16.55 10.13
C LEU A 25 -4.38 16.30 10.34
N THR A 26 -5.23 17.20 9.87
CA THR A 26 -6.66 16.95 9.73
C THR A 26 -6.98 16.62 8.27
N ILE A 27 -6.46 15.50 7.76
CA ILE A 27 -6.86 15.03 6.41
C ILE A 27 -8.30 14.51 6.52
N SER A 28 -9.22 15.17 5.84
CA SER A 28 -10.61 14.75 5.79
C SER A 28 -10.73 13.38 5.10
N GLN A 29 -11.35 12.40 5.77
CA GLN A 29 -11.55 11.07 5.19
C GLN A 29 -12.56 11.04 4.04
N LYS A 30 -13.36 12.10 3.86
CA LYS A 30 -14.44 12.20 2.86
C LYS A 30 -14.04 12.90 1.55
N GLU A 31 -12.82 13.39 1.45
CA GLU A 31 -12.36 14.13 0.28
C GLU A 31 -11.90 13.25 -0.89
N ASN A 32 -12.08 13.74 -2.11
CA ASN A 32 -11.58 13.08 -3.31
C ASN A 32 -10.05 13.16 -3.38
N ILE A 33 -9.41 12.28 -4.16
CA ILE A 33 -7.95 12.14 -4.23
C ILE A 33 -7.25 13.50 -4.47
N LYS A 34 -7.80 14.34 -5.35
CA LYS A 34 -7.22 15.64 -5.71
C LYS A 34 -7.14 16.58 -4.51
N GLN A 35 -8.21 16.68 -3.71
CA GLN A 35 -8.22 17.56 -2.54
C GLN A 35 -7.19 17.14 -1.50
N LYS A 36 -7.12 15.85 -1.17
CA LYS A 36 -6.11 15.30 -0.25
C LYS A 36 -4.68 15.56 -0.71
N LEU A 37 -4.42 15.49 -2.02
CA LEU A 37 -3.11 15.78 -2.59
C LEU A 37 -2.73 17.25 -2.46
N GLU A 38 -3.67 18.17 -2.67
CA GLU A 38 -3.44 19.60 -2.43
C GLU A 38 -3.17 19.91 -0.95
N GLU A 39 -3.86 19.24 -0.03
CA GLU A 39 -3.58 19.37 1.41
C GLU A 39 -2.18 18.87 1.75
N LEU A 40 -1.80 17.68 1.29
CA LEU A 40 -0.47 17.10 1.53
C LEU A 40 0.64 18.00 0.97
N LYS A 41 0.43 18.54 -0.24
CA LYS A 41 1.36 19.46 -0.89
C LYS A 41 1.58 20.74 -0.06
N LYS A 42 0.50 21.36 0.42
CA LYS A 42 0.59 22.56 1.27
C LYS A 42 1.35 22.27 2.57
N ILE A 43 1.07 21.12 3.20
CA ILE A 43 1.79 20.71 4.41
C ILE A 43 3.28 20.53 4.10
N HIS A 44 3.63 19.88 3.00
CA HIS A 44 5.01 19.70 2.56
C HIS A 44 5.74 21.04 2.34
N GLU A 45 5.13 21.98 1.60
CA GLU A 45 5.68 23.32 1.34
C GLU A 45 5.92 24.14 2.61
N GLN A 46 5.12 23.90 3.66
CA GLN A 46 5.23 24.59 4.96
C GLN A 46 6.17 23.89 5.94
N THR A 47 6.66 22.68 5.62
CA THR A 47 7.49 21.89 6.52
C THR A 47 8.95 22.32 6.43
N ASP A 48 9.55 22.70 7.56
CA ASP A 48 10.99 22.91 7.65
C ASP A 48 11.73 21.58 7.82
N TYR A 49 12.46 21.16 6.76
CA TYR A 49 13.26 19.94 6.74
C TYR A 49 14.74 20.15 7.12
N SER A 50 15.19 21.39 7.36
CA SER A 50 16.62 21.74 7.43
C SER A 50 17.38 21.07 8.60
N GLY A 51 16.67 20.74 9.69
CA GLY A 51 17.23 20.05 10.86
C GLY A 51 17.03 18.53 10.90
N MET A 52 16.35 17.93 9.91
CA MET A 52 15.97 16.52 9.95
C MET A 52 16.98 15.62 9.22
N ALA A 53 17.24 14.43 9.75
CA ALA A 53 17.94 13.38 9.04
C ALA A 53 17.05 12.76 7.94
N ASP A 54 17.64 12.24 6.86
CA ASP A 54 16.86 11.65 5.74
C ASP A 54 15.83 10.60 6.18
N VAL A 55 16.16 9.79 7.18
CA VAL A 55 15.27 8.76 7.73
C VAL A 55 14.04 9.39 8.40
N GLU A 56 14.20 10.55 9.01
CA GLU A 56 13.13 11.30 9.67
C GLU A 56 12.24 11.98 8.62
N LYS A 57 12.84 12.60 7.61
CA LYS A 57 12.12 13.19 6.46
C LYS A 57 11.28 12.14 5.75
N TYR A 58 11.89 11.00 5.40
CA TYR A 58 11.19 9.90 4.74
C TYR A 58 10.04 9.39 5.60
N ARG A 59 10.30 9.12 6.88
CA ARG A 59 9.28 8.64 7.83
C ARG A 59 8.12 9.63 7.95
N LEU A 60 8.40 10.92 8.04
CA LEU A 60 7.38 11.97 8.16
C LEU A 60 6.49 11.99 6.92
N ILE A 61 7.08 12.08 5.73
CA ILE A 61 6.35 12.08 4.46
C ILE A 61 5.55 10.77 4.30
N SER A 62 6.16 9.60 4.51
CA SER A 62 5.44 8.32 4.45
C SER A 62 4.26 8.26 5.42
N LYS A 63 4.40 8.79 6.65
CA LYS A 63 3.31 8.82 7.64
C LYS A 63 2.13 9.68 7.18
N ARG A 64 2.41 10.81 6.51
CA ARG A 64 1.37 11.70 5.95
C ARG A 64 0.58 10.98 4.85
N TYR A 65 1.28 10.36 3.91
CA TYR A 65 0.65 9.58 2.84
C TYR A 65 -0.08 8.34 3.37
N ASP A 66 0.50 7.59 4.32
CA ASP A 66 -0.17 6.44 4.97
C ASP A 66 -1.50 6.86 5.63
N LYS A 67 -1.57 8.08 6.19
CA LYS A 67 -2.79 8.62 6.80
C LYS A 67 -3.84 9.01 5.75
N GLY A 68 -3.43 9.65 4.66
CA GLY A 68 -4.35 10.08 3.60
C GLY A 68 -4.82 8.94 2.69
N PHE A 69 -3.93 7.99 2.43
CA PHE A 69 -4.05 6.90 1.47
C PHE A 69 -3.46 5.59 2.05
N PRO A 70 -4.17 4.97 3.02
CA PRO A 70 -3.68 3.73 3.64
C PRO A 70 -3.53 2.60 2.60
N CYS A 71 -2.51 1.77 2.80
CA CYS A 71 -2.18 0.64 1.92
C CYS A 71 -1.89 1.07 0.46
N MET A 72 -1.09 2.12 0.29
CA MET A 72 -0.81 2.75 -1.01
C MET A 72 -0.22 1.78 -2.05
N ASP A 73 0.71 0.90 -1.67
CA ASP A 73 1.24 -0.10 -2.61
C ASP A 73 0.16 -1.09 -3.06
N GLY A 74 -0.73 -1.47 -2.13
CA GLY A 74 -1.89 -2.30 -2.43
C GLY A 74 -2.87 -1.63 -3.39
N LYS A 75 -3.14 -0.34 -3.17
CA LYS A 75 -3.98 0.49 -4.04
C LYS A 75 -3.38 0.63 -5.45
N LEU A 76 -2.10 0.92 -5.57
CA LEU A 76 -1.41 0.98 -6.88
C LEU A 76 -1.46 -0.34 -7.63
N LYS A 77 -1.27 -1.47 -6.93
CA LYS A 77 -1.25 -2.79 -7.57
C LYS A 77 -2.63 -3.25 -8.04
N THR A 78 -3.70 -2.74 -7.42
CA THR A 78 -5.09 -3.14 -7.70
C THR A 78 -5.87 -2.10 -8.52
N ASN A 79 -5.37 -0.86 -8.58
CA ASN A 79 -6.00 0.26 -9.30
C ASN A 79 -4.96 1.34 -9.64
N TYR A 80 -4.02 1.01 -10.54
CA TYR A 80 -2.86 1.86 -10.86
C TYR A 80 -3.25 3.26 -11.33
N ASP A 81 -4.17 3.38 -12.32
CA ASP A 81 -4.52 4.66 -12.93
C ASP A 81 -5.10 5.66 -11.91
N THR A 82 -5.89 5.17 -10.96
CA THR A 82 -6.51 6.02 -9.93
C THR A 82 -5.48 6.58 -8.96
N TYR A 83 -4.47 5.78 -8.61
CA TYR A 83 -3.54 6.08 -7.52
C TYR A 83 -2.15 6.52 -7.99
N LYS A 84 -1.84 6.39 -9.27
CA LYS A 84 -0.58 6.87 -9.87
C LYS A 84 -0.24 8.32 -9.48
N PRO A 85 -1.16 9.31 -9.55
CA PRO A 85 -0.83 10.69 -9.18
C PRO A 85 -0.39 10.85 -7.72
N VAL A 86 -0.92 10.02 -6.81
CA VAL A 86 -0.54 10.04 -5.40
C VAL A 86 0.89 9.53 -5.21
N ALA A 87 1.28 8.48 -5.93
CA ALA A 87 2.63 7.95 -5.89
C ALA A 87 3.66 8.92 -6.48
N GLU A 88 3.31 9.56 -7.60
CA GLU A 88 4.16 10.55 -8.25
C GLU A 88 4.41 11.76 -7.34
N GLN A 89 3.37 12.25 -6.64
CA GLN A 89 3.54 13.35 -5.70
C GLN A 89 4.41 12.93 -4.49
N ALA A 90 4.18 11.75 -3.90
CA ALA A 90 4.99 11.26 -2.79
C ALA A 90 6.48 11.16 -3.16
N ILE A 91 6.79 10.65 -4.36
CA ILE A 91 8.15 10.56 -4.87
C ILE A 91 8.76 11.95 -5.08
N ALA A 92 8.01 12.89 -5.65
CA ALA A 92 8.48 14.26 -5.84
C ALA A 92 8.79 14.95 -4.51
N GLU A 93 7.93 14.79 -3.49
CA GLU A 93 8.14 15.34 -2.16
C GLU A 93 9.32 14.68 -1.43
N TRP A 94 9.55 13.37 -1.63
CA TRP A 94 10.76 12.71 -1.12
C TRP A 94 12.03 13.24 -1.79
N GLU A 95 12.02 13.43 -3.11
CA GLU A 95 13.18 13.97 -3.85
C GLU A 95 13.48 15.42 -3.44
N ASP A 96 12.45 16.23 -3.22
CA ASP A 96 12.60 17.61 -2.73
C ASP A 96 13.19 17.66 -1.31
N ALA A 97 12.66 16.86 -0.38
CA ALA A 97 13.12 16.85 1.00
C ALA A 97 14.48 16.13 1.19
N ILE A 98 14.79 15.15 0.36
CA ILE A 98 15.94 14.24 0.48
C ILE A 98 16.76 14.27 -0.81
N PRO A 99 17.82 15.11 -0.87
CA PRO A 99 18.64 15.24 -2.08
C PRO A 99 19.20 13.90 -2.58
N GLY A 100 18.90 13.56 -3.83
CA GLY A 100 19.38 12.35 -4.49
C GLY A 100 18.64 11.07 -4.08
N TYR A 101 17.43 11.18 -3.54
CA TYR A 101 16.61 10.03 -3.15
C TYR A 101 16.46 8.99 -4.28
N LEU A 102 16.11 9.40 -5.50
CA LEU A 102 15.92 8.50 -6.64
C LEU A 102 17.22 7.89 -7.17
N THR A 103 18.35 8.57 -6.97
CA THR A 103 19.64 8.18 -7.57
C THR A 103 20.57 7.47 -6.60
N SER A 104 20.27 7.54 -5.30
CA SER A 104 21.13 7.00 -4.26
C SER A 104 20.94 5.50 -4.05
N ARG A 105 22.07 4.77 -4.06
CA ARG A 105 22.11 3.33 -3.74
C ARG A 105 21.58 3.00 -2.34
N LYS A 106 21.50 3.98 -1.44
CA LYS A 106 20.92 3.87 -0.09
C LYS A 106 19.47 3.39 -0.14
N TYR A 107 18.76 3.70 -1.21
CA TYR A 107 17.34 3.37 -1.40
C TYR A 107 17.14 2.19 -2.35
N SER A 108 18.15 1.32 -2.50
CA SER A 108 18.09 0.14 -3.40
C SER A 108 18.64 -1.13 -2.74
N GLY A 109 18.12 -2.29 -3.15
CA GLY A 109 18.60 -3.62 -2.73
C GLY A 109 18.63 -3.80 -1.20
N ALA A 110 19.68 -4.47 -0.69
CA ALA A 110 19.83 -4.72 0.76
C ALA A 110 19.93 -3.41 1.59
N ASN A 111 20.47 -2.33 1.01
CA ASN A 111 20.52 -1.04 1.70
C ASN A 111 19.11 -0.47 1.93
N TYR A 112 18.19 -0.69 0.99
CA TYR A 112 16.79 -0.29 1.14
C TYR A 112 16.14 -1.04 2.32
N SER A 113 16.40 -2.33 2.50
CA SER A 113 15.84 -3.08 3.62
C SER A 113 16.31 -2.57 4.97
N GLU A 114 17.61 -2.30 5.12
CA GLU A 114 18.15 -1.71 6.35
C GLU A 114 17.63 -0.28 6.58
N PHE A 115 17.51 0.51 5.51
CA PHE A 115 16.89 1.84 5.59
C PHE A 115 15.43 1.76 6.03
N LEU A 116 14.63 0.86 5.44
CA LEU A 116 13.21 0.72 5.76
C LEU A 116 13.01 0.23 7.21
N LYS A 117 13.86 -0.68 7.70
CA LYS A 117 13.85 -1.07 9.12
C LYS A 117 14.05 0.15 10.03
N LYS A 118 15.01 1.04 9.72
CA LYS A 118 15.20 2.29 10.47
C LYS A 118 14.00 3.22 10.37
N VAL A 119 13.42 3.38 9.18
CA VAL A 119 12.19 4.17 8.99
C VAL A 119 11.07 3.63 9.88
N ARG A 120 10.91 2.31 9.99
CA ARG A 120 9.86 1.67 10.80
C ARG A 120 10.20 1.49 12.29
N ARG A 121 11.44 1.78 12.70
CA ARG A 121 11.97 1.49 14.04
C ARG A 121 11.96 -0.02 14.36
N TYR A 122 12.31 -0.83 13.37
CA TYR A 122 12.30 -2.31 13.39
C TYR A 122 13.71 -2.90 13.42
N GLU A 123 14.73 -2.12 13.73
CA GLU A 123 16.09 -2.60 13.87
C GLU A 123 16.18 -3.74 14.92
N GLY A 124 16.91 -4.80 14.58
CA GLY A 124 17.14 -5.94 15.48
C GLY A 124 16.00 -6.95 15.58
N LEU A 125 14.85 -6.70 14.94
CA LEU A 125 13.74 -7.66 14.92
C LEU A 125 14.04 -8.87 14.02
N SER A 126 13.59 -10.05 14.45
CA SER A 126 13.58 -11.27 13.65
C SER A 126 12.52 -11.23 12.55
N ASN A 127 12.65 -12.09 11.52
CA ASN A 127 11.65 -12.17 10.45
C ASN A 127 10.23 -12.45 10.97
N THR A 128 10.10 -13.29 11.99
CA THR A 128 8.79 -13.59 12.62
C THR A 128 8.18 -12.35 13.28
N GLU A 129 9.00 -11.53 13.95
CA GLU A 129 8.53 -10.28 14.56
C GLU A 129 8.18 -9.23 13.50
N LEU A 130 8.96 -9.15 12.42
CA LEU A 130 8.67 -8.28 11.27
C LEU A 130 7.32 -8.63 10.63
N ILE A 131 7.05 -9.93 10.43
CA ILE A 131 5.76 -10.42 9.92
C ILE A 131 4.62 -9.97 10.83
N LYS A 132 4.70 -10.30 12.12
CA LYS A 132 3.66 -9.97 13.09
C LYS A 132 3.37 -8.46 13.14
N LYS A 133 4.40 -7.62 13.24
CA LYS A 133 4.22 -6.15 13.29
C LYS A 133 3.64 -5.58 11.99
N THR A 134 4.02 -6.15 10.85
CA THR A 134 3.49 -5.72 9.54
C THR A 134 2.02 -6.08 9.40
N GLU A 135 1.62 -7.29 9.82
CA GLU A 135 0.23 -7.72 9.86
C GLU A 135 -0.61 -6.85 10.80
N GLU A 136 -0.13 -6.59 12.03
CA GLU A 136 -0.81 -5.70 12.99
C GLU A 136 -1.05 -4.30 12.42
N ARG A 137 -0.09 -3.78 11.63
CA ARG A 137 -0.18 -2.46 11.00
C ARG A 137 -1.28 -2.40 9.94
N TYR A 138 -1.35 -3.39 9.06
CA TYR A 138 -2.17 -3.29 7.83
C TYR A 138 -3.40 -4.20 7.79
N SER A 139 -3.43 -5.32 8.51
CA SER A 139 -4.55 -6.27 8.47
C SER A 139 -5.71 -5.76 9.32
N LYS A 140 -6.65 -5.02 8.72
CA LYS A 140 -7.80 -4.43 9.41
C LYS A 140 -9.11 -5.06 9.01
N ASN A 141 -9.35 -5.25 7.72
CA ASN A 141 -10.67 -5.64 7.20
C ASN A 141 -10.64 -6.80 6.20
N GLY A 142 -9.45 -7.33 5.89
CA GLY A 142 -9.28 -8.47 4.99
C GLY A 142 -9.30 -8.11 3.51
N ALA A 143 -9.23 -6.83 3.15
CA ALA A 143 -9.14 -6.38 1.76
C ALA A 143 -7.87 -6.87 1.07
N LEU A 144 -7.94 -7.02 -0.25
CA LEU A 144 -6.79 -7.39 -1.07
C LEU A 144 -5.68 -6.34 -0.99
N THR A 145 -6.03 -5.04 -0.95
CA THR A 145 -5.05 -3.95 -0.81
C THR A 145 -4.19 -4.09 0.45
N GLU A 146 -4.76 -4.53 1.56
CA GLU A 146 -4.02 -4.76 2.81
C GLU A 146 -3.01 -5.90 2.64
N LYS A 147 -3.41 -7.00 2.00
CA LYS A 147 -2.54 -8.16 1.78
C LYS A 147 -1.39 -7.85 0.84
N VAL A 148 -1.67 -7.11 -0.23
CA VAL A 148 -0.64 -6.64 -1.14
C VAL A 148 0.33 -5.70 -0.42
N GLN A 149 -0.17 -4.80 0.43
CA GLN A 149 0.67 -3.91 1.23
C GLN A 149 1.57 -4.71 2.19
N ILE A 150 1.03 -5.74 2.86
CA ILE A 150 1.81 -6.62 3.74
C ILE A 150 2.94 -7.29 2.96
N MET A 151 2.64 -7.94 1.83
CA MET A 151 3.67 -8.62 1.04
C MET A 151 4.75 -7.67 0.53
N LYS A 152 4.37 -6.47 0.09
CA LYS A 152 5.31 -5.44 -0.37
C LYS A 152 6.19 -4.93 0.77
N GLU A 153 5.62 -4.66 1.94
CA GLU A 153 6.38 -4.22 3.12
C GLU A 153 7.34 -5.32 3.61
N LEU A 154 6.89 -6.59 3.66
CA LEU A 154 7.75 -7.72 4.06
C LEU A 154 8.92 -7.93 3.10
N TRP A 155 8.69 -7.79 1.80
CA TRP A 155 9.76 -7.83 0.82
C TRP A 155 10.73 -6.65 1.00
N GLY A 156 10.19 -5.44 1.19
CA GLY A 156 10.97 -4.24 1.47
C GLY A 156 11.85 -4.39 2.72
N LEU A 157 11.32 -4.97 3.80
CA LEU A 157 12.03 -5.23 5.05
C LEU A 157 13.05 -6.38 4.96
N GLY A 158 13.07 -7.13 3.85
CA GLY A 158 13.90 -8.32 3.66
C GLY A 158 13.44 -9.53 4.50
N ALA A 159 12.17 -9.54 4.95
CA ALA A 159 11.59 -10.65 5.70
C ALA A 159 11.18 -11.82 4.77
N ILE A 160 10.87 -11.50 3.51
CA ILE A 160 10.68 -12.46 2.41
C ILE A 160 11.59 -12.10 1.23
N ASP A 161 11.96 -13.09 0.45
CA ASP A 161 12.80 -12.90 -0.74
C ASP A 161 12.01 -12.40 -1.96
N GLY A 162 12.75 -12.00 -2.99
CA GLY A 162 12.17 -11.51 -4.24
C GLY A 162 11.42 -12.58 -5.03
N GLU A 163 11.79 -13.87 -4.88
CA GLU A 163 11.11 -14.98 -5.55
C GLU A 163 9.69 -15.16 -4.96
N THR A 164 9.58 -15.22 -3.64
CA THR A 164 8.31 -15.28 -2.91
C THR A 164 7.41 -14.10 -3.27
N TYR A 165 7.98 -12.88 -3.29
CA TYR A 165 7.24 -11.69 -3.68
C TYR A 165 6.83 -11.74 -5.17
N GLY A 166 7.70 -12.21 -6.05
CA GLY A 166 7.42 -12.38 -7.48
C GLY A 166 6.25 -13.33 -7.71
N ILE A 167 6.27 -14.51 -7.09
CA ILE A 167 5.20 -15.51 -7.14
C ILE A 167 3.88 -14.90 -6.65
N PHE A 168 3.90 -14.20 -5.51
CA PHE A 168 2.72 -13.45 -5.03
C PHE A 168 2.19 -12.45 -6.06
N THR A 169 3.06 -11.65 -6.67
CA THR A 169 2.59 -10.69 -7.68
C THR A 169 2.04 -11.35 -8.94
N GLY A 170 2.54 -12.54 -9.31
CA GLY A 170 2.02 -13.33 -10.42
C GLY A 170 0.59 -13.83 -10.18
N SER A 171 0.27 -14.27 -8.95
CA SER A 171 -1.10 -14.73 -8.65
C SER A 171 -2.14 -13.62 -8.67
N LEU A 172 -1.74 -12.36 -8.46
CA LEU A 172 -2.65 -11.23 -8.58
C LEU A 172 -3.18 -11.09 -10.01
N GLY A 173 -2.36 -11.33 -11.03
CA GLY A 173 -2.83 -11.31 -12.44
C GLY A 173 -3.80 -12.46 -12.74
N TYR A 174 -3.60 -13.62 -12.13
CA TYR A 174 -4.57 -14.72 -12.24
C TYR A 174 -5.89 -14.39 -11.53
N LEU A 175 -5.82 -13.80 -10.33
CA LEU A 175 -7.00 -13.35 -9.59
C LEU A 175 -7.76 -12.28 -10.35
N GLU A 176 -7.07 -11.30 -10.93
CA GLU A 176 -7.65 -10.28 -11.82
C GLU A 176 -8.45 -10.94 -12.94
N ALA A 177 -7.83 -11.91 -13.62
CA ALA A 177 -8.45 -12.61 -14.72
C ALA A 177 -9.70 -13.40 -14.27
N LYS A 178 -9.62 -14.09 -13.14
CA LYS A 178 -10.73 -14.83 -12.54
C LYS A 178 -11.90 -13.91 -12.20
N GLU A 179 -11.65 -12.81 -11.51
CA GLU A 179 -12.71 -11.89 -11.09
C GLU A 179 -13.33 -11.12 -12.25
N TYR A 180 -12.54 -10.75 -13.27
CA TYR A 180 -13.07 -10.15 -14.50
C TYR A 180 -14.01 -11.12 -15.23
N ARG A 181 -13.57 -12.36 -15.45
CA ARG A 181 -14.40 -13.40 -16.10
C ARG A 181 -15.71 -13.62 -15.38
N LYS A 182 -15.67 -13.65 -14.04
CA LYS A 182 -16.86 -13.78 -13.19
C LYS A 182 -17.79 -12.57 -13.30
N ALA A 183 -17.24 -11.35 -13.29
CA ALA A 183 -18.02 -10.11 -13.36
C ALA A 183 -18.77 -9.95 -14.69
N PHE A 184 -18.18 -10.38 -15.81
CA PHE A 184 -18.74 -10.20 -17.15
C PHE A 184 -19.24 -11.49 -17.81
N ASN A 185 -19.15 -12.63 -17.10
CA ASN A 185 -19.47 -13.96 -17.62
C ASN A 185 -18.80 -14.26 -18.97
N VAL A 186 -17.49 -14.00 -19.05
CA VAL A 186 -16.68 -14.20 -20.25
C VAL A 186 -15.58 -15.24 -20.00
N PHE A 187 -15.17 -15.95 -21.06
CA PHE A 187 -14.03 -16.86 -21.00
C PHE A 187 -12.71 -16.14 -21.32
N ASN A 188 -12.72 -15.34 -22.39
CA ASN A 188 -11.56 -14.57 -22.85
C ASN A 188 -11.58 -13.17 -22.27
N ILE A 189 -10.37 -12.66 -21.97
CA ILE A 189 -10.17 -11.31 -21.48
C ILE A 189 -9.57 -10.50 -22.61
N ASP A 190 -10.31 -9.51 -23.07
CA ASP A 190 -9.77 -8.45 -23.91
C ASP A 190 -9.39 -7.27 -23.02
N THR A 191 -8.10 -7.20 -22.65
CA THR A 191 -7.55 -6.12 -21.82
C THR A 191 -7.57 -4.77 -22.51
N GLN A 192 -7.81 -4.72 -23.83
CA GLN A 192 -7.95 -3.49 -24.60
C GLN A 192 -9.40 -3.00 -24.67
N SER A 193 -10.37 -3.84 -24.30
CA SER A 193 -11.78 -3.47 -24.32
C SER A 193 -12.10 -2.34 -23.32
N ASP A 194 -13.07 -1.50 -23.70
CA ASP A 194 -13.59 -0.46 -22.81
C ASP A 194 -14.20 -1.05 -21.53
N ASN A 195 -14.80 -2.25 -21.63
CA ASN A 195 -15.34 -2.97 -20.48
C ASN A 195 -14.26 -3.30 -19.45
N PHE A 196 -13.11 -3.84 -19.89
CA PHE A 196 -11.98 -4.13 -19.01
C PHE A 196 -11.41 -2.85 -18.40
N LYS A 197 -11.15 -1.84 -19.22
CA LYS A 197 -10.62 -0.53 -18.77
C LYS A 197 -11.55 0.13 -17.76
N ASN A 198 -12.86 0.11 -18.00
CA ASN A 198 -13.84 0.69 -17.09
C ASN A 198 -13.94 -0.10 -15.79
N TRP A 199 -13.89 -1.44 -15.85
CA TRP A 199 -13.89 -2.28 -14.65
C TRP A 199 -12.72 -1.98 -13.73
N ILE A 200 -11.49 -1.89 -14.29
CA ILE A 200 -10.29 -1.51 -13.53
C ILE A 200 -10.46 -0.10 -12.94
N LYS A 201 -10.90 0.89 -13.74
CA LYS A 201 -11.13 2.27 -13.28
C LYS A 201 -12.13 2.36 -12.12
N THR A 202 -13.12 1.47 -12.07
CA THR A 202 -14.10 1.41 -10.97
C THR A 202 -13.64 0.63 -9.74
N GLY A 203 -12.35 0.26 -9.68
CA GLY A 203 -11.77 -0.45 -8.53
C GLY A 203 -11.99 -1.96 -8.57
N GLY A 204 -11.97 -2.55 -9.78
CA GLY A 204 -12.25 -3.97 -10.02
C GLY A 204 -11.56 -4.94 -9.05
N MET A 205 -10.27 -4.72 -8.75
CA MET A 205 -9.55 -5.49 -7.73
C MET A 205 -9.47 -4.82 -6.35
N GLU A 206 -9.52 -3.48 -6.29
CA GLU A 206 -9.31 -2.70 -5.07
C GLU A 206 -10.31 -3.08 -3.96
N ASN A 207 -11.56 -3.32 -4.36
CA ASN A 207 -12.66 -3.60 -3.42
C ASN A 207 -12.78 -5.09 -3.04
N LEU A 208 -11.90 -5.95 -3.57
CA LEU A 208 -11.95 -7.38 -3.29
C LEU A 208 -11.58 -7.68 -1.85
N LYS A 209 -12.38 -8.53 -1.22
CA LYS A 209 -12.02 -9.22 0.02
C LYS A 209 -11.68 -10.65 -0.35
N VAL A 210 -10.46 -11.03 -0.04
CA VAL A 210 -9.93 -12.37 -0.33
C VAL A 210 -9.18 -12.83 0.90
N ASP A 211 -9.34 -14.08 1.32
CA ASP A 211 -8.56 -14.62 2.42
C ASP A 211 -7.16 -15.08 1.94
N TRP A 212 -6.26 -15.35 2.88
CA TRP A 212 -4.90 -15.78 2.53
C TRP A 212 -4.85 -17.18 1.91
N GLU A 213 -5.79 -18.06 2.27
CA GLU A 213 -5.85 -19.42 1.72
C GLU A 213 -6.36 -19.42 0.29
N GLU A 214 -7.33 -18.57 -0.07
CA GLU A 214 -7.76 -18.37 -1.44
C GLU A 214 -6.62 -17.78 -2.29
N LEU A 215 -5.87 -16.80 -1.78
CA LEU A 215 -4.67 -16.30 -2.46
C LEU A 215 -3.62 -17.39 -2.67
N LYS A 216 -3.35 -18.22 -1.65
CA LYS A 216 -2.48 -19.41 -1.76
C LYS A 216 -3.01 -20.42 -2.77
N ASN A 217 -4.28 -20.76 -2.73
CA ASN A 217 -4.86 -21.70 -3.68
C ASN A 217 -4.76 -21.20 -5.13
N ASN A 218 -4.90 -19.88 -5.33
CA ASN A 218 -4.63 -19.25 -6.63
C ASN A 218 -3.14 -19.28 -7.02
N LEU A 219 -2.21 -19.30 -6.05
CA LEU A 219 -0.76 -19.44 -6.24
C LEU A 219 -0.36 -20.87 -6.68
N PHE A 220 -1.03 -21.90 -6.15
CA PHE A 220 -0.58 -23.31 -6.25
C PHE A 220 -1.32 -24.18 -7.27
N GLN A 221 -2.52 -23.79 -7.75
CA GLN A 221 -3.24 -24.62 -8.73
C GLN A 221 -2.84 -24.40 -10.19
N ASN A 222 -2.13 -23.30 -10.53
CA ASN A 222 -1.86 -22.90 -11.92
C ASN A 222 -0.39 -22.73 -12.28
N ILE A 223 0.54 -22.96 -11.34
CA ILE A 223 1.97 -22.92 -11.61
C ILE A 223 2.58 -24.20 -11.04
N ASP A 224 3.11 -25.06 -11.90
CA ASP A 224 3.92 -26.21 -11.50
C ASP A 224 5.30 -25.71 -11.03
N VAL A 225 5.34 -25.14 -9.81
CA VAL A 225 6.58 -24.69 -9.18
C VAL A 225 7.09 -25.81 -8.28
N LYS A 226 8.11 -26.52 -8.76
CA LYS A 226 8.95 -27.46 -7.98
C LYS A 226 9.77 -26.78 -6.85
N ILE A 227 9.29 -25.69 -6.26
CA ILE A 227 10.05 -24.90 -5.30
C ILE A 227 9.16 -24.49 -4.14
N TYR A 228 8.88 -25.48 -3.29
CA TYR A 228 8.80 -25.27 -1.84
C TYR A 228 9.34 -26.52 -1.17
N GLY A 229 10.59 -26.44 -0.68
CA GLY A 229 11.10 -27.35 0.34
C GLY A 229 11.78 -28.63 -0.13
N ASP A 230 12.94 -28.51 -0.78
CA ASP A 230 14.05 -29.37 -0.38
C ASP A 230 15.00 -28.52 0.46
N LYS A 231 15.10 -28.84 1.75
CA LYS A 231 16.24 -28.43 2.56
C LYS A 231 17.48 -28.88 1.80
N LYS A 232 18.35 -27.96 1.39
CA LYS A 232 19.73 -28.33 1.11
C LYS A 232 20.32 -28.87 2.41
N GLN A 233 20.29 -30.20 2.59
CA GLN A 233 21.23 -30.85 3.48
C GLN A 233 22.62 -30.50 2.97
N LYS A 234 23.41 -29.82 3.79
CA LYS A 234 24.84 -29.70 3.56
C LYS A 234 25.43 -31.10 3.70
N ASN A 235 26.05 -31.59 2.64
CA ASN A 235 27.20 -32.49 2.80
C ASN A 235 28.41 -31.65 3.23
#